data_AF-A0A183DFQ2-F1
#
_entry.id   AF-A0A183DFQ2-F1
#
_cell.length_a   1.000
_cell.length_b   1.000
_cell.length_c   1.000
_cell.angle_alpha   90.00
_cell.angle_beta   90.00
_cell.angle_gamma   90.00
#
_symmetry.space_group_name_H-M   'P 1'
#
loop_
_entity.id
_entity.type
_entity.pdbx_description
1 polymer ?
#
loop_
_entity_poly.entity_id
_entity_poly.type
_entity_poly.pdbx_seq_one_letter_code
_entity_poly.pdbx_strand_id
1 'polypeptide(L)' 'MELSKTIEEYKKKKRDLENDVRTVLNTPQVRLRVCDMCGAQLSLMEHETRLADHYGGKMHCGMEAIRDRYEEMKVIRIMR' A
#
# COMPACT_ATOMS: atom_id res chain seq x y z
N MET A 1 18.72 -23.26 -38.40
CA MET A 1 19.09 -21.83 -38.38
C MET A 1 18.02 -20.93 -37.76
N GLU A 2 16.74 -21.33 -37.78
CA GLU A 2 15.64 -20.62 -37.09
C GLU A 2 15.66 -20.81 -35.57
N LEU A 3 15.88 -22.06 -35.12
CA LEU A 3 15.81 -22.42 -33.69
C LEU A 3 16.81 -21.65 -32.81
N SER A 4 18.01 -21.41 -33.32
CA SER A 4 19.05 -20.62 -32.64
C SER A 4 18.63 -19.16 -32.45
N LYS A 5 17.96 -18.56 -33.45
CA LYS A 5 17.46 -17.18 -33.35
C LYS A 5 16.39 -17.05 -32.26
N THR A 6 15.46 -17.99 -32.22
CA THR A 6 14.44 -18.05 -31.16
C THR A 6 15.07 -18.23 -29.77
N ILE A 7 16.10 -19.09 -29.62
CA ILE A 7 16.79 -19.27 -28.34
C ILE A 7 17.45 -17.96 -27.88
N GLU A 8 18.11 -17.23 -28.78
CA GLU A 8 18.70 -15.93 -28.48
C GLU A 8 17.64 -14.89 -28.06
N GLU A 9 16.48 -14.85 -28.73
CA GLU A 9 15.36 -13.99 -28.35
C GLU A 9 14.79 -14.32 -26.98
N TYR A 10 14.57 -15.61 -26.67
CA TYR A 10 14.08 -16.02 -25.36
C TYR A 10 15.09 -15.72 -24.24
N LYS A 11 16.40 -15.89 -24.49
CA LYS A 11 17.45 -15.48 -23.54
C LYS A 11 17.49 -13.97 -23.34
N LYS A 12 17.25 -13.18 -24.40
CA LYS A 12 17.16 -11.73 -24.31
C LYS A 12 15.95 -11.31 -23.48
N LYS A 13 14.75 -11.82 -23.80
CA LYS A 13 13.52 -11.58 -23.04
C LYS A 13 13.65 -11.97 -21.57
N LYS A 14 14.31 -13.10 -21.27
CA LYS A 14 14.59 -13.52 -19.89
C LYS A 14 15.44 -12.48 -19.16
N ARG A 15 16.54 -12.01 -19.76
CA ARG A 15 17.41 -11.00 -19.17
C ARG A 15 16.71 -9.65 -18.98
N ASP A 16 15.89 -9.24 -19.93
CA ASP A 16 15.12 -7.99 -19.86
C ASP A 16 14.11 -8.07 -18.71
N LEU A 17 13.36 -9.17 -18.59
CA LEU A 17 12.43 -9.42 -17.48
C LEU A 17 13.15 -9.47 -16.12
N GLU A 18 14.31 -10.12 -16.02
CA GLU A 18 15.11 -10.15 -14.79
C GLU A 18 15.60 -8.75 -14.38
N ASN A 19 15.98 -7.91 -15.36
CA ASN A 19 16.36 -6.52 -15.11
C ASN A 19 15.15 -5.65 -14.70
N ASP A 20 13.98 -5.85 -15.29
CA ASP A 20 12.77 -5.14 -14.92
C ASP A 20 12.34 -5.49 -13.49
N VAL A 21 12.36 -6.77 -13.13
CA VAL A 21 12.10 -7.23 -11.75
C VAL A 21 13.10 -6.62 -10.78
N ARG A 22 14.39 -6.64 -11.11
CA ARG A 22 15.43 -5.99 -10.30
C ARG A 22 15.18 -4.49 -10.17
N THR A 23 14.74 -3.81 -11.21
CA THR A 23 14.47 -2.37 -11.20
C THR A 23 13.24 -2.05 -10.33
N VAL A 24 12.14 -2.78 -10.49
CA VAL A 24 10.90 -2.64 -9.69
C VAL A 24 11.13 -2.97 -8.21
N LEU A 25 12.03 -3.90 -7.90
CA LEU A 25 12.40 -4.23 -6.53
C LEU A 25 13.35 -3.21 -5.90
N ASN A 26 14.22 -2.57 -6.69
CA ASN A 26 15.23 -1.62 -6.22
C ASN A 26 14.83 -0.14 -6.37
N THR A 27 13.68 0.18 -6.97
CA THR A 27 13.13 1.54 -6.90
C THR A 27 12.62 1.79 -5.48
N PRO A 28 13.24 2.69 -4.70
CA PRO A 28 12.83 3.04 -3.34
C PRO A 28 11.61 3.96 -3.36
N GLN A 29 10.67 3.73 -4.28
CA GLN A 29 9.28 4.14 -4.07
C GLN A 29 8.83 3.29 -2.90
N VAL A 30 9.10 3.82 -1.71
CA VAL A 30 8.58 3.39 -0.42
C VAL A 30 7.17 2.95 -0.69
N ARG A 31 6.91 1.64 -0.63
CA ARG A 31 5.60 1.12 -0.99
C ARG A 31 4.67 1.61 0.11
N LEU A 32 4.04 2.75 -0.10
CA LEU A 32 3.18 3.38 0.88
C LEU A 32 1.77 2.81 0.70
N ARG A 33 1.09 2.60 1.82
CA ARG A 33 -0.35 2.40 1.90
C ARG A 33 -0.96 3.59 2.63
N VAL A 34 -2.25 3.82 2.44
CA VAL A 34 -3.00 4.83 3.19
C VAL A 34 -3.77 4.14 4.30
N CYS A 35 -3.85 4.77 5.47
CA CYS A 35 -4.70 4.32 6.56
C CYS A 35 -6.16 4.67 6.29
N ASP A 36 -7.05 3.69 6.33
CA ASP A 36 -8.47 3.88 5.98
C ASP A 36 -9.22 4.80 6.97
N MET A 37 -8.77 4.82 8.22
CA MET A 37 -9.40 5.63 9.27
C MET A 37 -8.95 7.09 9.22
N CYS A 38 -7.64 7.34 9.23
CA CYS A 38 -7.09 8.70 9.38
C CYS A 38 -6.42 9.27 8.13
N GLY A 39 -6.33 8.51 7.03
CA GLY A 39 -5.76 8.99 5.76
C GLY A 39 -4.25 9.17 5.75
N ALA A 40 -3.54 8.79 6.82
CA ALA A 40 -2.09 8.90 6.88
C ALA A 40 -1.39 7.89 5.94
N GLN A 41 -0.24 8.28 5.39
CA GLN A 41 0.61 7.40 4.62
C GLN A 41 1.47 6.54 5.56
N LEU A 42 1.45 5.22 5.35
CA LEU A 42 2.19 4.21 6.10
C LEU A 42 3.10 3.44 5.14
N SER A 43 4.32 3.11 5.54
CA SER A 43 5.12 2.16 4.75
C SER A 43 4.54 0.75 4.86
N LEU A 44 4.51 0.00 3.75
CA LEU A 44 4.12 -1.40 3.75
C LEU A 44 5.09 -2.27 4.58
N MET A 45 6.31 -1.79 4.80
CA MET A 45 7.36 -2.48 5.55
C MET A 45 7.56 -1.89 6.95
N GLU A 46 6.56 -1.20 7.52
CA GLU A 46 6.66 -0.72 8.90
C GLU A 46 6.69 -1.88 9.90
N HIS A 47 7.49 -1.73 10.96
CA HIS A 47 7.52 -2.65 12.09
C HIS A 47 6.22 -2.56 12.91
N GLU A 48 5.78 -3.68 13.49
CA GLU A 48 4.53 -3.76 14.26
C GLU A 48 4.46 -2.73 15.40
N THR A 49 5.59 -2.44 16.06
CA THR A 49 5.68 -1.41 17.10
C THR A 49 5.27 -0.02 16.58
N ARG A 50 5.76 0.38 15.40
CA ARG A 50 5.39 1.68 14.82
C ARG A 50 3.93 1.71 14.39
N LEU A 51 3.41 0.57 13.96
CA LEU A 51 2.01 0.43 13.60
C LEU A 51 1.10 0.53 14.83
N ALA A 52 1.51 -0.03 15.97
CA ALA A 52 0.83 0.13 17.26
C ALA A 52 0.81 1.60 17.71
N ASP A 53 1.93 2.30 17.62
CA ASP A 53 1.99 3.73 17.93
C ASP A 53 1.12 4.58 17.00
N HIS A 54 1.02 4.18 15.73
CA HIS A 54 0.10 4.82 14.78
C HIS A 54 -1.36 4.67 15.21
N TYR A 55 -1.79 3.45 15.55
CA TYR A 55 -3.17 3.17 15.95
C TYR A 55 -3.54 3.76 17.32
N GLY A 56 -2.58 3.79 18.26
CA GLY A 56 -2.74 4.46 19.56
C GLY A 56 -2.54 5.98 19.51
N GLY A 57 -2.23 6.54 18.33
CA GLY A 57 -1.95 7.96 18.16
C GLY A 57 -3.23 8.82 18.20
N LYS A 58 -3.12 10.02 18.78
CA LYS A 58 -4.24 10.97 18.92
C LYS A 58 -4.95 11.28 17.59
N MET A 59 -4.19 11.37 16.50
CA MET A 59 -4.76 11.60 15.16
C MET A 59 -5.62 10.43 14.69
N HIS A 60 -5.19 9.20 14.96
CA HIS A 60 -5.93 8.00 14.58
C HIS A 60 -7.21 7.88 15.42
N CYS A 61 -7.07 7.82 16.75
CA CYS A 61 -8.21 7.68 17.66
C CYS A 61 -9.20 8.86 17.55
N GLY A 62 -8.70 10.08 17.32
CA GLY A 62 -9.55 11.26 17.14
C GLY A 62 -10.39 11.19 15.86
N MET A 63 -9.79 10.74 14.75
CA MET A 63 -10.52 10.59 13.49
C MET A 63 -11.53 9.44 13.54
N GLU A 64 -11.19 8.35 14.23
CA GLU A 64 -12.12 7.24 14.52
C GLU A 64 -13.35 7.74 15.29
N ALA A 65 -13.15 8.44 16.41
CA ALA A 65 -14.25 8.99 17.20
C ALA A 65 -15.15 9.97 16.41
N ILE A 66 -14.57 10.78 15.53
CA ILE A 66 -15.34 11.69 14.65
C ILE A 66 -16.23 10.89 13.68
N ARG A 67 -15.70 9.81 13.09
CA ARG A 67 -16.44 8.96 12.16
C ARG A 67 -17.59 8.25 12.86
N ASP A 68 -17.36 7.71 14.05
CA ASP A 68 -18.40 7.07 14.85
C ASP A 68 -19.53 8.05 15.17
N ARG A 69 -19.17 9.24 15.64
CA ARG A 69 -20.15 10.29 15.94
C ARG A 69 -20.94 10.72 14.70
N TYR A 70 -20.30 10.73 13.53
CA TYR A 70 -20.97 11.03 12.28
C TYR A 70 -22.00 9.97 11.90
N GLU A 71 -21.71 8.69 12.08
CA GLU A 71 -22.69 7.63 11.80
C GLU A 71 -23.85 7.63 12.79
N GLU A 72 -23.61 7.88 14.08
CA GLU A 72 -24.68 8.11 15.04
C GLU A 72 -25.62 9.24 14.60
N MET A 73 -25.06 10.36 14.14
CA MET A 73 -25.85 11.49 13.64
C MET A 73 -26.66 11.12 12.39
N LYS A 74 -26.13 10.30 11.49
CA LYS A 74 -26.89 9.82 10.32
C LYS A 74 -28.08 8.96 10.73
N VAL A 75 -27.90 8.05 11.70
CA VAL A 75 -28.99 7.21 12.20
C VAL A 75 -30.08 8.08 12.83
N ILE A 76 -29.70 9.03 13.70
CA ILE A 76 -30.65 9.97 14.30
C ILE A 76 -31.40 10.78 13.22
N ARG A 77 -30.72 11.18 12.15
CA ARG A 77 -31.35 11.91 11.04
C ARG A 77 -32.37 11.07 10.26
N ILE A 78 -32.15 9.76 10.14
CA ILE A 78 -33.08 8.85 9.45
C ILE A 78 -34.29 8.53 10.33
N MET A 79 -34.13 8.54 11.66
CA MET A 79 -35.19 8.27 12.62
C MET A 79 -36.11 9.49 12.91
N ARG A 80 -35.74 10.68 12.42
CA ARG A 80 -36.58 11.89 12.45
C ARG A 80 -37.34 12.06 11.15
#